data_AF-A0A9Q3WM61-F1
#
_entry.id   AF-A0A9Q3WM61-F1
#
_cell.length_a   1.000
_cell.length_b   1.000
_cell.length_c   1.000
_cell.angle_alpha   90.00
_cell.angle_beta   90.00
_cell.angle_gamma   90.00
#
_symmetry.space_group_name_H-M   'P 1'
#
loop_
_entity.id
_entity.type
_entity.pdbx_description
1 polymer ?
#
loop_
_entity_poly.entity_id
_entity_poly.type
_entity_poly.pdbx_seq_one_letter_code
_entity_poly.pdbx_strand_id
1 'polypeptide(L)'
;MPRWLAWYLSYDLAGKEKRERRQQRALNFVALGGSLSASSYVIVYLLFDWGLWPSALGAAINALILISLPFIRKRSRTWTFFAGAIVVSLNLVFLTYLIGISSGIYLLLFIVPGAVMLIFGPASTDLLAIAFATSLAGAIFCTVFVSEPALSAANHDGLQKGLMITSIVSVLALVVFPAYLGFLRAERAESALEAEHARSEALLYNLLPTEIAARLKDAPDQTIADSLDHTAILFADIVNFTPRSARMAPEALVEFLNRIFSTFDELATKHGLEKIKTIGDAYMVAAGLPHPIDRPVHRVAEMAFDMLDALRALSDEIGEAIDIRIGLHAGPVVAGVIGHQKLFYDVWGDTVNTASRMESHGQPGRIQVTAAAREALKDAYDFEPRGAVEIKGIGRLETWWLTARGAPIADA
;
A
#
# COMPACT_ATOMS: atom_id res chain seq x y z
N MET A 1 -9.55 -27.76 11.72
CA MET A 1 -10.86 -27.77 11.01
C MET A 1 -11.06 -29.15 10.38
N PRO A 2 -12.21 -29.82 10.54
CA PRO A 2 -12.48 -31.14 9.96
C PRO A 2 -12.39 -31.14 8.42
N ARG A 3 -11.91 -32.24 7.81
CA ARG A 3 -11.70 -32.34 6.35
C ARG A 3 -12.99 -32.17 5.54
N TRP A 4 -14.11 -32.74 6.01
CA TRP A 4 -15.41 -32.61 5.35
C TRP A 4 -15.92 -31.16 5.35
N LEU A 5 -15.67 -30.42 6.42
CA LEU A 5 -16.08 -29.03 6.57
C LEU A 5 -15.28 -28.12 5.63
N ALA A 6 -13.97 -28.36 5.54
CA ALA A 6 -13.10 -27.64 4.63
C ALA A 6 -13.51 -27.90 3.17
N TRP A 7 -13.80 -29.16 2.85
CA TRP A 7 -14.31 -29.55 1.53
C TRP A 7 -15.61 -28.81 1.19
N TYR A 8 -16.63 -28.84 2.06
CA TYR A 8 -17.92 -28.19 1.80
C TYR A 8 -17.79 -26.67 1.60
N LEU A 9 -17.04 -25.98 2.47
CA LEU A 9 -16.82 -24.53 2.32
C LEU A 9 -15.99 -24.18 1.07
N SER A 10 -15.26 -25.15 0.52
CA SER A 10 -14.48 -25.01 -0.72
C SER A 10 -15.18 -25.56 -1.97
N TYR A 11 -16.40 -26.10 -1.82
CA TYR A 11 -17.13 -26.73 -2.92
C TYR A 11 -17.40 -25.73 -4.05
N ASP A 12 -17.11 -26.17 -5.27
CA ASP A 12 -17.34 -25.43 -6.52
C ASP A 12 -16.64 -24.05 -6.55
N LEU A 13 -15.46 -23.93 -5.93
CA LEU A 13 -14.62 -22.72 -6.02
C LEU A 13 -13.60 -22.73 -7.15
N ALA A 14 -13.22 -23.91 -7.66
CA ALA A 14 -12.19 -24.05 -8.68
C ALA A 14 -12.66 -23.49 -10.04
N GLY A 15 -11.76 -22.81 -10.76
CA GLY A 15 -12.02 -22.29 -12.12
C GLY A 15 -12.94 -21.05 -12.20
N LYS A 16 -13.47 -20.55 -11.07
CA LYS A 16 -14.35 -19.38 -11.02
C LYS A 16 -13.61 -18.05 -10.92
N GLU A 17 -14.22 -16.98 -11.42
CA GLU A 17 -13.70 -15.62 -11.22
C GLU A 17 -13.69 -15.22 -9.73
N LYS A 18 -12.91 -14.19 -9.36
CA LYS A 18 -12.78 -13.74 -7.96
C LYS A 18 -14.14 -13.38 -7.34
N ARG A 19 -15.01 -12.70 -8.10
CA ARG A 19 -16.37 -12.34 -7.67
C ARG A 19 -17.19 -13.60 -7.43
N GLU A 20 -17.28 -14.50 -8.41
CA GLU A 20 -18.06 -15.73 -8.32
C GLU A 20 -17.60 -16.66 -7.19
N ARG A 21 -16.29 -16.79 -6.98
CA ARG A 21 -15.69 -17.52 -5.85
C ARG A 21 -16.16 -16.96 -4.51
N ARG A 22 -16.14 -15.63 -4.36
CA ARG A 22 -16.64 -14.96 -3.14
C ARG A 22 -18.10 -15.28 -2.91
N GLN A 23 -18.94 -15.14 -3.94
CA GLN A 23 -20.36 -15.47 -3.84
C GLN A 23 -20.55 -16.94 -3.46
N GLN A 24 -19.76 -17.88 -4.01
CA GLN A 24 -19.90 -19.33 -3.75
C GLN A 24 -19.53 -19.67 -2.33
N ARG A 25 -18.42 -19.14 -1.85
CA ARG A 25 -18.01 -19.33 -0.47
C ARG A 25 -19.05 -18.77 0.50
N ALA A 26 -19.65 -17.61 0.19
CA ALA A 26 -20.75 -17.04 0.98
C ALA A 26 -22.00 -17.92 0.98
N LEU A 27 -22.42 -18.43 -0.19
CA LEU A 27 -23.55 -19.35 -0.30
C LEU A 27 -23.32 -20.64 0.48
N ASN A 28 -22.14 -21.27 0.36
CA ASN A 28 -21.79 -22.48 1.11
C ASN A 28 -21.83 -22.20 2.62
N PHE A 29 -21.32 -21.04 3.05
CA PHE A 29 -21.34 -20.67 4.47
C PHE A 29 -22.78 -20.50 5.00
N VAL A 30 -23.62 -19.75 4.30
CA VAL A 30 -25.04 -19.53 4.68
C VAL A 30 -25.83 -20.84 4.65
N ALA A 31 -25.64 -21.66 3.62
CA ALA A 31 -26.28 -22.97 3.48
C ALA A 31 -25.96 -23.90 4.65
N LEU A 32 -24.68 -23.98 5.04
CA LEU A 32 -24.25 -24.79 6.17
C LEU A 32 -24.81 -24.27 7.50
N GLY A 33 -24.67 -22.95 7.75
CA GLY A 33 -25.15 -22.33 8.98
C GLY A 33 -26.67 -22.45 9.13
N GLY A 34 -27.41 -22.24 8.04
CA GLY A 34 -28.85 -22.43 8.00
C GLY A 34 -29.25 -23.89 8.22
N SER A 35 -28.52 -24.85 7.65
CA SER A 35 -28.78 -26.28 7.86
C SER A 35 -28.53 -26.73 9.30
N LEU A 36 -27.44 -26.24 9.93
CA LEU A 36 -27.17 -26.46 11.35
C LEU A 36 -28.26 -25.84 12.23
N SER A 37 -28.70 -24.62 11.91
CA SER A 37 -29.83 -23.99 12.57
C SER A 37 -31.10 -24.83 12.42
N ALA A 38 -31.48 -25.26 11.22
CA ALA A 38 -32.68 -26.08 11.02
C ALA A 38 -32.61 -27.44 11.75
N SER A 39 -31.41 -28.02 11.84
CA SER A 39 -31.18 -29.30 12.54
C SER A 39 -31.37 -29.18 14.06
N SER A 40 -31.09 -28.01 14.66
CA SER A 40 -31.33 -27.82 16.10
C SER A 40 -32.83 -27.90 16.45
N TYR A 41 -33.72 -27.45 15.56
CA TYR A 41 -35.17 -27.57 15.74
C TYR A 41 -35.62 -29.03 15.74
N VAL A 42 -35.05 -29.87 14.87
CA VAL A 42 -35.36 -31.32 14.85
C VAL A 42 -35.05 -31.95 16.21
N ILE A 43 -33.90 -31.60 16.80
CA ILE A 43 -33.50 -32.08 18.13
C ILE A 43 -34.50 -31.61 19.19
N VAL A 44 -34.87 -30.33 19.17
CA VAL A 44 -35.85 -29.77 20.11
C VAL A 44 -37.19 -30.49 19.97
N TYR A 45 -37.72 -30.70 18.77
CA TYR A 45 -39.00 -31.40 18.60
C TYR A 45 -38.97 -32.84 19.10
N LEU A 46 -37.88 -33.59 18.83
CA LEU A 46 -37.74 -34.98 19.24
C LEU A 46 -37.62 -35.17 20.76
N LEU A 47 -37.18 -34.14 21.49
CA LEU A 47 -37.00 -34.19 22.95
C LEU A 47 -38.29 -33.96 23.75
N PHE A 48 -39.35 -33.42 23.14
CA PHE A 48 -40.57 -33.02 23.86
C PHE A 48 -41.73 -33.98 23.67
N ASP A 49 -42.28 -34.09 22.45
CA ASP A 49 -43.48 -34.89 22.18
C ASP A 49 -43.44 -35.47 20.77
N TRP A 50 -43.81 -36.74 20.62
CA TRP A 50 -43.95 -37.41 19.32
C TRP A 50 -45.04 -36.77 18.43
N GLY A 51 -46.02 -36.09 19.01
CA GLY A 51 -47.03 -35.30 18.29
C GLY A 51 -46.44 -34.16 17.45
N LEU A 52 -45.17 -33.80 17.64
CA LEU A 52 -44.44 -32.78 16.89
C LEU A 52 -43.74 -33.33 15.63
N TRP A 53 -43.92 -34.60 15.29
CA TRP A 53 -43.29 -35.22 14.12
C TRP A 53 -43.51 -34.45 12.79
N PRO A 54 -44.66 -33.78 12.51
CA PRO A 54 -44.82 -33.00 11.29
C PRO A 54 -43.85 -31.81 11.24
N SER A 55 -43.61 -31.18 12.39
CA SER A 55 -42.68 -30.06 12.54
C SER A 55 -41.22 -30.52 12.48
N ALA A 56 -40.91 -31.68 13.07
CA ALA A 56 -39.60 -32.32 12.95
C ALA A 56 -39.27 -32.68 11.49
N LEU A 57 -40.24 -33.23 10.76
CA LEU A 57 -40.09 -33.51 9.34
C LEU A 57 -39.90 -32.23 8.53
N GLY A 58 -40.70 -31.19 8.79
CA GLY A 58 -40.54 -29.89 8.14
C GLY A 58 -39.17 -29.27 8.35
N ALA A 59 -38.65 -29.29 9.58
CA ALA A 59 -37.32 -28.79 9.90
C ALA A 59 -36.20 -29.64 9.26
N ALA A 60 -36.35 -30.97 9.20
CA ALA A 60 -35.41 -31.85 8.50
C ALA A 60 -35.38 -31.58 6.99
N ILE A 61 -36.54 -31.38 6.36
CA ILE A 61 -36.65 -30.98 4.96
C ILE A 61 -35.94 -29.64 4.73
N ASN A 62 -36.14 -28.66 5.61
CA ASN A 62 -35.47 -27.36 5.52
C ASN A 62 -33.94 -27.50 5.61
N ALA A 63 -33.43 -28.33 6.53
CA ALA A 63 -32.01 -28.60 6.68
C ALA A 63 -31.41 -29.25 5.41
N LEU A 64 -32.14 -30.18 4.78
CA LEU A 64 -31.75 -30.86 3.54
C LEU A 64 -31.77 -29.91 2.34
N ILE A 65 -32.77 -29.04 2.24
CA ILE A 65 -32.83 -28.02 1.18
C ILE A 65 -31.62 -27.10 1.32
N LEU A 66 -31.39 -26.53 2.49
CA LEU A 66 -30.29 -25.60 2.74
C LEU A 66 -28.92 -26.23 2.43
N ILE A 67 -28.64 -27.44 2.93
CA ILE A 67 -27.34 -28.08 2.70
C ILE A 67 -27.12 -28.46 1.22
N SER A 68 -28.21 -28.70 0.47
CA SER A 68 -28.15 -29.05 -0.95
C SER A 68 -27.99 -27.85 -1.89
N LEU A 69 -28.32 -26.63 -1.45
CA LEU A 69 -28.28 -25.41 -2.29
C LEU A 69 -26.96 -25.20 -3.05
N PRO A 70 -25.77 -25.39 -2.45
CA PRO A 70 -24.50 -25.25 -3.18
C PRO A 70 -24.31 -26.21 -4.35
N PHE A 71 -24.97 -27.37 -4.35
CA PHE A 71 -24.80 -28.42 -5.37
C PHE A 71 -25.73 -28.26 -6.58
N ILE A 72 -26.71 -27.35 -6.50
CA ILE A 72 -27.66 -27.12 -7.60
C ILE A 72 -26.96 -26.37 -8.73
N ARG A 73 -26.46 -27.14 -9.71
CA ARG A 73 -25.85 -26.64 -10.95
C ARG A 73 -26.92 -26.16 -11.92
N LYS A 74 -27.38 -24.91 -11.78
CA LYS A 74 -28.23 -24.23 -12.79
C LYS A 74 -27.54 -23.02 -13.41
N ARG A 75 -27.99 -22.70 -14.64
CA ARG A 75 -27.51 -21.64 -15.54
C ARG A 75 -27.50 -20.23 -14.95
N SER A 76 -28.17 -19.99 -13.81
CA SER A 76 -27.99 -18.76 -13.04
C SER A 76 -28.16 -19.01 -11.55
N ARG A 77 -27.14 -18.58 -10.82
CA ARG A 77 -26.93 -18.79 -9.39
C ARG A 77 -27.77 -17.86 -8.51
N THR A 78 -28.15 -16.73 -9.09
CA THR A 78 -29.13 -15.81 -8.52
C THR A 78 -30.48 -16.53 -8.38
N TRP A 79 -30.88 -17.27 -9.42
CA TRP A 79 -32.13 -18.03 -9.39
C TRP A 79 -32.13 -19.17 -8.37
N THR A 80 -31.01 -19.90 -8.21
CA THR A 80 -30.95 -20.98 -7.20
C THR A 80 -31.07 -20.45 -5.78
N PHE A 81 -30.44 -19.32 -5.48
CA PHE A 81 -30.59 -18.65 -4.20
C PHE A 81 -32.04 -18.21 -3.95
N PHE A 82 -32.66 -17.48 -4.88
CA PHE A 82 -34.03 -16.98 -4.69
C PHE A 82 -35.06 -18.11 -4.63
N ALA A 83 -34.95 -19.14 -5.47
CA ALA A 83 -35.82 -20.31 -5.39
C ALA A 83 -35.68 -21.01 -4.02
N GLY A 84 -34.45 -21.18 -3.54
CA GLY A 84 -34.19 -21.72 -2.21
C GLY A 84 -34.79 -20.85 -1.10
N ALA A 85 -34.56 -19.54 -1.16
CA ALA A 85 -35.08 -18.58 -0.17
C ALA A 85 -36.61 -18.57 -0.11
N ILE A 86 -37.30 -18.65 -1.26
CA ILE A 86 -38.77 -18.76 -1.32
C ILE A 86 -39.24 -20.04 -0.65
N VAL A 87 -38.66 -21.19 -1.00
CA VAL A 87 -39.07 -22.48 -0.43
C VAL A 87 -38.83 -22.53 1.08
N VAL A 88 -37.67 -22.05 1.54
CA VAL A 88 -37.34 -21.95 2.96
C VAL A 88 -38.33 -21.02 3.68
N SER A 89 -38.64 -19.85 3.10
CA SER A 89 -39.57 -18.89 3.70
C SER A 89 -40.99 -19.45 3.82
N LEU A 90 -41.49 -20.12 2.78
CA LEU A 90 -42.79 -20.80 2.82
C LEU A 90 -42.82 -21.90 3.88
N ASN A 91 -41.74 -22.67 4.01
CA ASN A 91 -41.63 -23.70 5.03
C ASN A 91 -41.59 -23.11 6.46
N LEU A 92 -40.91 -21.98 6.66
CA LEU A 92 -40.89 -21.27 7.94
C LEU A 92 -42.27 -20.73 8.34
N VAL A 93 -43.03 -20.19 7.39
CA VAL A 93 -44.42 -19.76 7.62
C VAL A 93 -45.29 -20.96 8.01
N PHE A 94 -45.14 -22.10 7.29
CA PHE A 94 -45.87 -23.32 7.61
C PHE A 94 -45.50 -23.91 8.99
N LEU A 95 -44.22 -23.92 9.35
CA LEU A 95 -43.77 -24.35 10.68
C LEU A 95 -44.30 -23.42 11.78
N THR A 96 -44.34 -22.12 11.52
CA THR A 96 -44.95 -21.14 12.44
C THR A 96 -46.45 -21.43 12.61
N TYR A 97 -47.17 -21.80 11.54
CA TYR A 97 -48.58 -22.22 11.64
C TYR A 97 -48.77 -23.49 12.49
N LEU A 98 -47.89 -24.49 12.34
CA LEU A 98 -47.97 -25.73 13.12
C LEU A 98 -47.70 -25.52 14.62
N ILE A 99 -46.68 -24.71 14.94
CA ILE A 99 -46.17 -24.54 16.30
C ILE A 99 -46.71 -23.30 17.01
N GLY A 100 -47.28 -22.34 16.29
CA GLY A 100 -47.76 -21.07 16.84
C GLY A 100 -46.69 -19.98 16.89
N ILE A 101 -47.15 -18.74 17.01
CA ILE A 101 -46.29 -17.54 16.94
C ILE A 101 -45.31 -17.40 18.10
N SER A 102 -45.69 -17.90 19.28
CA SER A 102 -44.87 -17.83 20.50
C SER A 102 -43.51 -18.53 20.37
N SER A 103 -43.32 -19.36 19.34
CA SER A 103 -42.08 -20.07 19.06
C SER A 103 -40.99 -19.20 18.44
N GLY A 104 -41.33 -18.01 17.92
CA GLY A 104 -40.38 -17.12 17.27
C GLY A 104 -39.82 -17.60 15.92
N ILE A 105 -40.29 -18.73 15.37
CA ILE A 105 -39.76 -19.30 14.12
C ILE A 105 -39.85 -18.32 12.94
N TYR A 106 -40.90 -17.49 12.90
CA TYR A 106 -41.08 -16.43 11.89
C TYR A 106 -39.92 -15.41 11.87
N LEU A 107 -39.17 -15.24 12.96
CA LEU A 107 -38.00 -14.36 13.01
C LEU A 107 -36.88 -14.84 12.09
N LEU A 108 -36.82 -16.14 11.79
CA LEU A 108 -35.83 -16.72 10.88
C LEU A 108 -35.98 -16.19 9.43
N LEU A 109 -37.12 -15.60 9.07
CA LEU A 109 -37.30 -14.91 7.78
C LEU A 109 -36.27 -13.77 7.60
N PHE A 110 -35.80 -13.15 8.68
CA PHE A 110 -34.80 -12.07 8.62
C PHE A 110 -33.36 -12.55 8.33
N ILE A 111 -33.13 -13.86 8.22
CA ILE A 111 -31.85 -14.39 7.71
C ILE A 111 -31.70 -14.14 6.21
N VAL A 112 -32.81 -14.07 5.45
CA VAL A 112 -32.78 -13.89 3.98
C VAL A 112 -32.11 -12.58 3.55
N PRO A 113 -32.45 -11.40 4.12
CA PRO A 113 -31.72 -10.15 3.83
C PRO A 113 -30.23 -10.21 4.17
N GLY A 114 -29.88 -10.81 5.31
CA GLY A 114 -28.48 -11.01 5.71
C GLY A 114 -27.70 -11.89 4.72
N ALA A 115 -28.34 -12.96 4.22
CA ALA A 115 -27.79 -13.82 3.19
C ALA A 115 -27.61 -13.09 1.85
N VAL A 116 -28.55 -12.23 1.46
CA VAL A 116 -28.43 -11.38 0.25
C VAL A 116 -27.19 -10.47 0.35
N MET A 117 -27.02 -9.77 1.48
CA MET A 117 -25.87 -8.90 1.70
C MET A 117 -24.55 -9.66 1.60
N LEU A 118 -24.48 -10.87 2.16
CA LEU A 118 -23.25 -11.68 2.14
C LEU A 118 -22.93 -12.24 0.74
N ILE A 119 -23.95 -12.70 0.01
CA ILE A 119 -23.77 -13.38 -1.28
C ILE A 119 -23.59 -12.36 -2.41
N PHE A 120 -24.37 -11.29 -2.45
CA PHE A 120 -24.35 -10.32 -3.56
C PHE A 120 -23.54 -9.07 -3.27
N GLY A 121 -23.22 -8.81 -1.99
CA GLY A 121 -22.42 -7.67 -1.55
C GLY A 121 -23.21 -6.36 -1.41
N PRO A 122 -22.55 -5.27 -0.96
CA PRO A 122 -23.21 -4.01 -0.65
C PRO A 122 -23.80 -3.29 -1.86
N ALA A 123 -23.32 -3.57 -3.07
CA ALA A 123 -23.81 -2.95 -4.31
C ALA A 123 -25.21 -3.44 -4.75
N SER A 124 -25.82 -4.39 -4.02
CA SER A 124 -27.11 -5.00 -4.37
C SER A 124 -28.27 -4.42 -3.55
N THR A 125 -28.34 -3.09 -3.46
CA THR A 125 -29.31 -2.36 -2.62
C THR A 125 -30.75 -2.71 -2.92
N ASP A 126 -31.12 -2.84 -4.20
CA ASP A 126 -32.50 -3.15 -4.60
C ASP A 126 -32.91 -4.57 -4.17
N LEU A 127 -32.01 -5.55 -4.36
CA LEU A 127 -32.26 -6.93 -3.93
C LEU A 127 -32.36 -7.04 -2.40
N LEU A 128 -31.55 -6.26 -1.68
CA LEU A 128 -31.60 -6.19 -0.23
C LEU A 128 -32.93 -5.60 0.25
N ALA A 129 -33.38 -4.50 -0.36
CA ALA A 129 -34.65 -3.86 -0.03
C ALA A 129 -35.84 -4.80 -0.30
N ILE A 130 -35.84 -5.49 -1.45
CA ILE A 130 -36.87 -6.48 -1.78
C ILE A 130 -36.88 -7.62 -0.76
N ALA A 131 -35.72 -8.21 -0.44
CA ALA A 131 -35.61 -9.29 0.53
C ALA A 131 -36.08 -8.85 1.93
N PHE A 132 -35.76 -7.63 2.34
CA PHE A 132 -36.20 -7.09 3.62
C PHE A 132 -37.71 -6.88 3.65
N ALA A 133 -38.28 -6.28 2.60
CA ALA A 133 -39.72 -6.06 2.49
C ALA A 133 -40.51 -7.38 2.47
N THR A 134 -40.04 -8.41 1.77
CA THR A 134 -40.71 -9.72 1.72
C THR A 134 -40.61 -10.47 3.05
N SER A 135 -39.44 -10.44 3.72
CA SER A 135 -39.28 -11.01 5.07
C SER A 135 -40.18 -10.30 6.09
N LEU A 136 -40.28 -8.97 6.02
CA LEU A 136 -41.16 -8.17 6.88
C LEU A 136 -42.63 -8.50 6.64
N ALA A 137 -43.06 -8.57 5.37
CA ALA A 137 -44.43 -8.94 5.02
C ALA A 137 -44.79 -10.35 5.50
N GLY A 138 -43.87 -11.31 5.37
CA GLY A 138 -44.05 -12.68 5.89
C GLY A 138 -44.15 -12.74 7.41
N ALA A 139 -43.34 -11.94 8.12
CA ALA A 139 -43.42 -11.82 9.58
C ALA A 139 -44.75 -11.22 10.03
N ILE A 140 -45.20 -10.13 9.38
CA ILE A 140 -46.51 -9.51 9.64
C ILE A 140 -47.65 -10.49 9.34
N PHE A 141 -47.55 -11.25 8.25
CA PHE A 141 -48.53 -12.28 7.93
C PHE A 141 -48.64 -13.31 9.06
N CYS A 142 -47.51 -13.79 9.59
CA CYS A 142 -47.52 -14.70 10.73
C CYS A 142 -48.17 -14.06 11.97
N THR A 143 -47.88 -12.79 12.26
CA THR A 143 -48.44 -12.12 13.45
C THR A 143 -49.94 -11.86 13.37
N VAL A 144 -50.46 -11.63 12.17
CA VAL A 144 -51.89 -11.35 11.98
C VAL A 144 -52.72 -12.62 11.85
N PHE A 145 -52.21 -13.64 11.16
CA PHE A 145 -53.00 -14.81 10.75
C PHE A 145 -52.68 -16.09 11.52
N VAL A 146 -51.58 -16.13 12.28
CA VAL A 146 -51.17 -17.31 13.06
C VAL A 146 -51.12 -16.94 14.54
N SER A 147 -52.23 -17.14 15.25
CA SER A 147 -52.31 -16.83 16.68
C SER A 147 -52.07 -18.08 17.54
N GLU A 148 -52.83 -19.15 17.31
CA GLU A 148 -52.77 -20.40 18.09
C GLU A 148 -52.04 -21.51 17.31
N PRO A 149 -51.32 -22.43 17.99
CA PRO A 149 -50.70 -23.57 17.33
C PRO A 149 -51.74 -24.53 16.76
N ALA A 150 -51.53 -24.96 15.51
CA ALA A 150 -52.37 -26.00 14.91
C ALA A 150 -52.14 -27.39 15.56
N LEU A 151 -50.95 -27.65 16.12
CA LEU A 151 -50.65 -28.87 16.86
C LEU A 151 -50.86 -28.66 18.35
N SER A 152 -51.81 -29.39 18.94
CA SER A 152 -52.05 -29.33 20.40
C SER A 152 -50.81 -29.69 21.23
N ALA A 153 -49.97 -30.62 20.73
CA ALA A 153 -48.68 -30.98 21.34
C ALA A 153 -47.69 -29.79 21.44
N ALA A 154 -47.91 -28.71 20.68
CA ALA A 154 -47.09 -27.52 20.73
C ALA A 154 -47.50 -26.53 21.85
N ASN A 155 -48.61 -26.76 22.57
CA ASN A 155 -49.10 -25.89 23.64
C ASN A 155 -48.26 -25.93 24.95
N HIS A 156 -47.07 -26.53 24.91
CA HIS A 156 -46.20 -26.63 26.07
C HIS A 156 -45.35 -25.35 26.22
N ASP A 157 -45.55 -24.61 27.31
CA ASP A 157 -44.85 -23.32 27.57
C ASP A 157 -43.32 -23.44 27.49
N GLY A 158 -42.76 -24.52 28.05
CA GLY A 158 -41.32 -24.80 27.98
C GLY A 158 -40.78 -25.01 26.55
N LEU A 159 -41.58 -25.61 25.66
CA LEU A 159 -41.22 -25.80 24.26
C LEU A 159 -41.20 -24.46 23.52
N GLN A 160 -42.26 -23.65 23.68
CA GLN A 160 -42.39 -22.33 23.04
C GLN A 160 -41.21 -21.42 23.41
N LYS A 161 -40.88 -21.33 24.70
CA LYS A 161 -39.72 -20.56 25.19
C LYS A 161 -38.40 -21.08 24.63
N GLY A 162 -38.20 -22.40 24.61
CA GLY A 162 -36.98 -23.02 24.05
C GLY A 162 -36.81 -22.73 22.56
N LEU A 163 -37.89 -22.77 21.78
CA LEU A 163 -37.89 -22.44 20.36
C LEU A 163 -37.66 -20.95 20.11
N MET A 164 -38.23 -20.08 20.94
CA MET A 164 -38.02 -18.63 20.84
C MET A 164 -36.56 -18.27 21.08
N ILE A 165 -35.95 -18.81 22.13
CA ILE A 165 -34.51 -18.63 22.42
C ILE A 165 -33.68 -19.16 21.24
N THR A 166 -33.99 -20.35 20.74
CA THR A 166 -33.31 -20.95 19.58
C THR A 166 -33.41 -20.05 18.34
N SER A 167 -34.58 -19.47 18.08
CA SER A 167 -34.83 -18.57 16.94
C SER A 167 -34.00 -17.30 17.04
N ILE A 168 -33.99 -16.65 18.20
CA ILE A 168 -33.20 -15.44 18.44
C ILE A 168 -31.71 -15.73 18.27
N VAL A 169 -31.20 -16.80 18.87
CA VAL A 169 -29.79 -17.21 18.75
C VAL A 169 -29.42 -17.50 17.29
N SER A 170 -30.27 -18.20 16.56
CA SER A 170 -30.04 -18.51 15.13
C SER A 170 -29.99 -17.26 14.27
N VAL A 171 -30.92 -16.31 14.45
CA VAL A 171 -30.91 -15.04 13.69
C VAL A 171 -29.65 -14.24 14.00
N LEU A 172 -29.30 -14.06 15.27
CA LEU A 172 -28.10 -13.34 15.68
C LEU A 172 -26.84 -14.01 15.12
N ALA A 173 -26.72 -15.33 15.23
CA ALA A 173 -25.59 -16.08 14.71
C ALA A 173 -25.48 -15.98 13.17
N LEU A 174 -26.59 -16.04 12.43
CA LEU A 174 -26.56 -16.05 10.96
C LEU A 174 -26.55 -14.66 10.31
N VAL A 175 -26.85 -13.60 11.06
CA VAL A 175 -26.77 -12.21 10.57
C VAL A 175 -25.52 -11.50 11.10
N VAL A 176 -25.26 -11.54 12.41
CA VAL A 176 -24.18 -10.77 13.05
C VAL A 176 -22.81 -11.38 12.73
N PHE A 177 -22.65 -12.70 12.82
CA PHE A 177 -21.35 -13.33 12.60
C PHE A 177 -20.82 -13.12 11.16
N PRO A 178 -21.62 -13.29 10.08
CA PRO A 178 -21.15 -12.97 8.74
C PRO A 178 -20.89 -11.48 8.53
N ALA A 179 -21.70 -10.60 9.13
CA ALA A 179 -21.47 -9.16 9.07
C ALA A 179 -20.13 -8.77 9.72
N TYR A 180 -19.83 -9.31 10.91
CA TYR A 180 -18.54 -9.12 11.59
C TYR A 180 -17.36 -9.62 10.76
N LEU A 181 -17.46 -10.83 10.18
CA LEU A 181 -16.43 -11.35 9.27
C LEU A 181 -16.26 -10.50 8.00
N GLY A 182 -17.35 -9.91 7.51
CA GLY A 182 -17.34 -8.95 6.41
C GLY A 182 -16.57 -7.68 6.77
N PHE A 183 -16.87 -7.13 7.96
CA PHE A 183 -16.22 -5.93 8.49
C PHE A 183 -14.71 -6.14 8.70
N LEU A 184 -14.31 -7.23 9.38
CA LEU A 184 -12.89 -7.58 9.57
C LEU A 184 -12.12 -7.73 8.25
N ARG A 185 -12.78 -8.22 7.19
CA ARG A 185 -12.16 -8.33 5.87
C ARG A 185 -12.03 -7.00 5.17
N ALA A 186 -12.99 -6.09 5.37
CA ALA A 186 -12.95 -4.74 4.82
C ALA A 186 -11.80 -3.96 5.47
N GLU A 187 -11.72 -3.98 6.80
CA GLU A 187 -10.65 -3.31 7.57
C GLU A 187 -9.25 -3.81 7.15
N ARG A 188 -9.05 -5.13 7.04
CA ARG A 188 -7.78 -5.68 6.55
C ARG A 188 -7.45 -5.29 5.11
N ALA A 189 -8.46 -5.13 4.27
CA ALA A 189 -8.25 -4.72 2.89
C ALA A 189 -7.89 -3.23 2.82
N GLU A 190 -8.49 -2.41 3.66
CA GLU A 190 -8.18 -0.98 3.82
C GLU A 190 -6.75 -0.78 4.32
N SER A 191 -6.36 -1.42 5.42
CA SER A 191 -4.97 -1.31 5.92
C SER A 191 -3.93 -1.84 4.92
N ALA A 192 -4.26 -2.87 4.15
CA ALA A 192 -3.38 -3.38 3.10
C ALA A 192 -3.23 -2.38 1.94
N LEU A 193 -4.30 -1.67 1.59
CA LEU A 193 -4.29 -0.63 0.56
C LEU A 193 -3.49 0.59 1.04
N GLU A 194 -3.67 1.02 2.28
CA GLU A 194 -2.89 2.12 2.88
C GLU A 194 -1.39 1.80 2.92
N ALA A 195 -1.03 0.58 3.33
CA ALA A 195 0.37 0.15 3.36
C ALA A 195 1.01 0.09 1.96
N GLU A 196 0.24 -0.32 0.95
CA GLU A 196 0.70 -0.34 -0.45
C GLU A 196 0.84 1.07 -1.01
N HIS A 197 -0.11 1.95 -0.71
CA HIS A 197 -0.04 3.37 -1.07
C HIS A 197 1.19 4.05 -0.46
N ALA A 198 1.40 3.89 0.86
CA ALA A 198 2.56 4.46 1.55
C ALA A 198 3.89 3.95 0.98
N ARG A 199 3.96 2.66 0.62
CA ARG A 199 5.15 2.07 -0.02
C ARG A 199 5.40 2.67 -1.41
N SER A 200 4.33 2.88 -2.19
CA SER A 200 4.41 3.49 -3.52
C SER A 200 4.87 4.95 -3.44
N GLU A 201 4.35 5.72 -2.48
CA GLU A 201 4.77 7.10 -2.24
C GLU A 201 6.23 7.19 -1.79
N ALA A 202 6.66 6.36 -0.84
CA ALA A 202 8.04 6.33 -0.39
C ALA A 202 9.01 6.01 -1.55
N LEU A 203 8.64 5.09 -2.44
CA LEU A 203 9.45 4.78 -3.61
C LEU A 203 9.53 5.97 -4.58
N LEU A 204 8.44 6.69 -4.80
CA LEU A 204 8.43 7.87 -5.66
C LEU A 204 9.33 8.98 -5.10
N TYR A 205 9.28 9.25 -3.80
CA TYR A 205 10.11 10.26 -3.14
C TYR A 205 11.59 9.87 -3.04
N ASN A 206 11.93 8.58 -3.16
CA ASN A 206 13.32 8.15 -3.31
C ASN A 206 13.88 8.36 -4.72
N LEU A 207 13.02 8.62 -5.72
CA LEU A 207 13.42 8.82 -7.12
C LEU A 207 13.39 10.28 -7.55
N LEU A 208 12.58 11.10 -6.90
CA LEU A 208 12.36 12.50 -7.25
C LEU A 208 12.25 13.34 -5.97
N PRO A 209 12.73 14.60 -5.99
CA PRO A 209 12.47 15.55 -4.91
C PRO A 209 10.97 15.69 -4.64
N THR A 210 10.59 15.94 -3.38
CA THR A 210 9.20 15.90 -2.90
C THR A 210 8.27 16.80 -3.70
N GLU A 211 8.71 18.02 -4.02
CA GLU A 211 7.95 19.02 -4.74
C GLU A 211 7.81 18.67 -6.23
N ILE A 212 8.84 18.06 -6.81
CA ILE A 212 8.83 17.58 -8.21
C ILE A 212 7.88 16.39 -8.35
N ALA A 213 7.90 15.47 -7.39
CA ALA A 213 6.95 14.36 -7.32
C ALA A 213 5.49 14.85 -7.16
N ALA A 214 5.25 15.90 -6.36
CA ALA A 214 3.93 16.51 -6.23
C ALA A 214 3.43 17.12 -7.54
N ARG A 215 4.26 17.92 -8.23
CA ARG A 215 3.93 18.50 -9.54
C ARG A 215 3.60 17.42 -10.57
N LEU A 216 4.33 16.31 -10.56
CA LEU A 216 4.07 15.20 -11.48
C LEU A 216 2.78 14.45 -11.15
N LYS A 217 2.42 14.32 -9.86
CA LYS A 217 1.12 13.76 -9.44
C LYS A 217 -0.04 14.64 -9.92
N ASP A 218 0.09 15.96 -9.79
CA ASP A 218 -0.95 16.92 -10.16
C ASP A 218 -1.12 17.04 -11.68
N ALA A 219 -0.01 17.01 -12.43
CA ALA A 219 0.00 17.12 -13.88
C ALA A 219 1.01 16.14 -14.53
N PRO A 220 0.65 14.85 -14.69
CA PRO A 220 1.56 13.80 -15.17
C PRO A 220 2.14 14.05 -16.57
N ASP A 221 1.41 14.76 -17.42
CA ASP A 221 1.79 15.03 -18.81
C ASP A 221 2.50 16.39 -18.99
N GLN A 222 2.66 17.17 -17.92
CA GLN A 222 3.29 18.48 -18.00
C GLN A 222 4.82 18.36 -17.91
N THR A 223 5.52 19.01 -18.84
CA THR A 223 6.98 19.13 -18.77
C THR A 223 7.39 19.92 -17.53
N ILE A 224 8.21 19.30 -16.68
CA ILE A 224 8.83 19.95 -15.52
C ILE A 224 10.21 20.44 -15.96
N ALA A 225 10.36 21.76 -16.05
CA ALA A 225 11.62 22.44 -16.33
C ALA A 225 11.63 23.80 -15.63
N ASP A 226 12.63 24.02 -14.78
CA ASP A 226 12.80 25.23 -13.99
C ASP A 226 14.19 25.84 -14.28
N SER A 227 14.24 27.15 -14.50
CA SER A 227 15.51 27.91 -14.65
C SER A 227 15.90 28.48 -13.30
N LEU A 228 17.14 28.24 -12.87
CA LEU A 228 17.66 28.63 -11.57
C LEU A 228 18.98 29.38 -11.74
N ASP A 229 18.99 30.67 -11.37
CA ASP A 229 20.11 31.56 -11.69
C ASP A 229 21.29 31.46 -10.71
N HIS A 230 21.02 31.02 -9.48
CA HIS A 230 21.98 31.02 -8.37
C HIS A 230 22.16 29.62 -7.79
N THR A 231 22.88 28.76 -8.52
CA THR A 231 23.18 27.40 -8.08
C THR A 231 24.69 27.16 -7.96
N ALA A 232 25.06 26.14 -7.21
CA ALA A 232 26.43 25.64 -7.14
C ALA A 232 26.43 24.13 -7.39
N ILE A 233 27.34 23.66 -8.24
CA ILE A 233 27.47 22.26 -8.63
C ILE A 233 28.82 21.75 -8.14
N LEU A 234 28.82 20.56 -7.54
CA LEU A 234 30.02 19.81 -7.20
C LEU A 234 30.01 18.45 -7.88
N PHE A 235 31.17 18.13 -8.46
CA PHE A 235 31.53 16.79 -8.90
C PHE A 235 32.66 16.27 -8.03
N ALA A 236 32.53 15.03 -7.57
CA ALA A 236 33.59 14.30 -6.90
C ALA A 236 33.80 12.95 -7.59
N ASP A 237 35.04 12.61 -7.96
CA ASP A 237 35.36 11.36 -8.65
C ASP A 237 36.48 10.58 -7.94
N ILE A 238 36.32 9.26 -7.84
CA ILE A 238 37.26 8.39 -7.13
C ILE A 238 38.53 8.18 -7.96
N VAL A 239 39.67 8.54 -7.37
CA VAL A 239 40.97 8.39 -8.02
C VAL A 239 41.31 6.89 -8.16
N ASN A 240 41.83 6.52 -9.33
CA ASN A 240 42.24 5.15 -9.65
C ASN A 240 41.12 4.10 -9.52
N PHE A 241 39.86 4.49 -9.68
CA PHE A 241 38.75 3.55 -9.64
C PHE A 241 38.79 2.49 -10.75
N THR A 242 39.02 2.86 -12.02
CA THR A 242 38.98 1.88 -13.13
C THR A 242 39.96 0.71 -12.96
N PRO A 243 41.25 0.93 -12.61
CA PRO A 243 42.15 -0.17 -12.30
C PRO A 243 41.75 -1.00 -11.08
N ARG A 244 41.10 -0.36 -10.09
CA ARG A 244 40.63 -1.01 -8.87
C ARG A 244 39.43 -1.91 -9.13
N SER A 245 38.41 -1.39 -9.83
CA SER A 245 37.17 -2.09 -10.14
C SER A 245 37.41 -3.34 -11.00
N ALA A 246 38.40 -3.31 -11.90
CA ALA A 246 38.81 -4.46 -12.70
C ALA A 246 39.33 -5.65 -11.86
N ARG A 247 39.72 -5.43 -10.61
CA ARG A 247 40.26 -6.45 -9.69
C ARG A 247 39.26 -6.89 -8.63
N MET A 248 38.10 -6.24 -8.54
CA MET A 248 37.08 -6.52 -7.54
C MET A 248 36.01 -7.45 -8.10
N ALA A 249 35.49 -8.33 -7.24
CA ALA A 249 34.25 -9.03 -7.56
C ALA A 249 33.09 -8.02 -7.69
N PRO A 250 32.11 -8.25 -8.58
CA PRO A 250 31.02 -7.31 -8.81
C PRO A 250 30.26 -6.90 -7.53
N GLU A 251 30.01 -7.84 -6.61
CA GLU A 251 29.33 -7.59 -5.34
C GLU A 251 30.16 -6.67 -4.43
N ALA A 252 31.45 -6.96 -4.27
CA ALA A 252 32.37 -6.14 -3.48
C ALA A 252 32.56 -4.73 -4.07
N LEU A 253 32.54 -4.60 -5.40
CA LEU A 253 32.59 -3.31 -6.08
C LEU A 253 31.36 -2.45 -5.76
N VAL A 254 30.17 -3.05 -5.82
CA VAL A 254 28.92 -2.35 -5.50
C VAL A 254 28.86 -2.00 -4.02
N GLU A 255 29.29 -2.88 -3.12
CA GLU A 255 29.36 -2.60 -1.68
C GLU A 255 30.32 -1.44 -1.37
N PHE A 256 31.49 -1.42 -2.02
CA PHE A 256 32.47 -0.34 -1.89
C PHE A 256 31.90 1.01 -2.35
N LEU A 257 31.29 1.06 -3.54
CA LEU A 257 30.62 2.27 -4.03
C LEU A 257 29.48 2.71 -3.11
N ASN A 258 28.66 1.76 -2.66
CA ASN A 258 27.53 2.04 -1.78
C ASN A 258 27.99 2.65 -0.45
N ARG A 259 29.11 2.17 0.11
CA ARG A 259 29.68 2.70 1.35
C ARG A 259 30.13 4.16 1.21
N ILE A 260 30.84 4.48 0.13
CA ILE A 260 31.29 5.85 -0.14
C ILE A 260 30.09 6.76 -0.42
N PHE A 261 29.21 6.38 -1.34
CA PHE A 261 28.11 7.23 -1.76
C PHE A 261 27.02 7.39 -0.70
N SER A 262 26.78 6.40 0.17
CA SER A 262 25.88 6.58 1.32
C SER A 262 26.45 7.63 2.29
N THR A 263 27.77 7.62 2.53
CA THR A 263 28.43 8.66 3.34
C THR A 263 28.26 10.04 2.71
N PHE A 264 28.36 10.14 1.38
CA PHE A 264 28.12 11.39 0.67
C PHE A 264 26.65 11.83 0.68
N ASP A 265 25.71 10.89 0.63
CA ASP A 265 24.27 11.16 0.75
C ASP A 265 23.92 11.75 2.13
N GLU A 266 24.54 11.22 3.19
CA GLU A 266 24.42 11.78 4.55
C GLU A 266 24.99 13.20 4.63
N LEU A 267 26.15 13.45 4.00
CA LEU A 267 26.74 14.80 3.93
C LEU A 267 25.88 15.77 3.11
N ALA A 268 25.31 15.33 1.99
CA ALA A 268 24.39 16.12 1.19
C ALA A 268 23.18 16.54 2.04
N THR A 269 22.60 15.58 2.79
CA THR A 269 21.48 15.84 3.71
C THR A 269 21.89 16.82 4.82
N LYS A 270 23.05 16.62 5.45
CA LYS A 270 23.59 17.50 6.51
C LYS A 270 23.72 18.95 6.04
N HIS A 271 24.17 19.16 4.81
CA HIS A 271 24.38 20.50 4.24
C HIS A 271 23.15 21.05 3.50
N GLY A 272 22.04 20.30 3.43
CA GLY A 272 20.83 20.68 2.72
C GLY A 272 21.09 20.85 1.21
N LEU A 273 21.75 19.86 0.62
CA LEU A 273 22.13 19.79 -0.78
C LEU A 273 21.38 18.67 -1.48
N GLU A 274 21.09 18.86 -2.76
CA GLU A 274 20.36 17.88 -3.56
C GLU A 274 21.34 16.97 -4.30
N LYS A 275 21.25 15.66 -4.02
CA LYS A 275 21.97 14.66 -4.80
C LYS A 275 21.31 14.55 -6.18
N ILE A 276 22.07 14.82 -7.24
CA ILE A 276 21.53 14.71 -8.60
C ILE A 276 21.64 13.27 -9.10
N LYS A 277 22.85 12.73 -9.14
CA LYS A 277 23.12 11.37 -9.63
C LYS A 277 24.54 10.91 -9.32
N THR A 278 24.75 9.61 -9.50
CA THR A 278 26.07 9.02 -9.66
C THR A 278 26.32 8.75 -11.15
N ILE A 279 27.58 8.90 -11.58
CA ILE A 279 28.00 8.69 -12.97
C ILE A 279 29.23 7.78 -12.93
N GLY A 280 29.00 6.46 -12.85
CA GLY A 280 30.07 5.52 -12.57
C GLY A 280 30.62 5.72 -11.15
N ASP A 281 31.86 6.17 -11.09
CA ASP A 281 32.64 6.52 -9.89
C ASP A 281 32.54 8.00 -9.49
N ALA A 282 31.87 8.82 -10.29
CA ALA A 282 31.61 10.20 -9.97
C ALA A 282 30.29 10.40 -9.19
N TYR A 283 30.29 11.34 -8.27
CA TYR A 283 29.16 11.81 -7.48
C TYR A 283 28.85 13.27 -7.83
N MET A 284 27.59 13.56 -8.15
CA MET A 284 27.13 14.90 -8.50
C MET A 284 26.09 15.39 -7.49
N VAL A 285 26.35 16.56 -6.92
CA VAL A 285 25.46 17.23 -5.97
C VAL A 285 25.30 18.69 -6.36
N ALA A 286 24.16 19.28 -6.00
CA ALA A 286 23.85 20.66 -6.32
C ALA A 286 23.21 21.41 -5.14
N ALA A 287 23.49 22.70 -5.06
CA ALA A 287 22.86 23.64 -4.14
C ALA A 287 21.94 24.61 -4.88
N GLY A 288 20.87 25.04 -4.20
CA GLY A 288 19.87 25.95 -4.78
C GLY A 288 18.82 25.24 -5.63
N LEU A 289 18.58 23.95 -5.36
CA LEU A 289 17.62 23.09 -6.03
C LEU A 289 16.76 22.32 -5.00
N PRO A 290 15.49 22.02 -5.30
CA PRO A 290 14.70 22.62 -6.38
C PRO A 290 14.38 24.11 -6.12
N HIS A 291 14.72 24.62 -4.93
CA HIS A 291 14.51 26.00 -4.52
C HIS A 291 15.83 26.74 -4.24
N PRO A 292 15.89 28.05 -4.52
CA PRO A 292 17.01 28.87 -4.11
C PRO A 292 17.26 28.78 -2.61
N ILE A 293 18.54 28.75 -2.22
CA ILE A 293 18.98 28.76 -0.83
C ILE A 293 20.00 29.87 -0.62
N ASP A 294 20.19 30.29 0.63
CA ASP A 294 21.24 31.25 0.96
C ASP A 294 22.63 30.60 0.85
N ARG A 295 23.56 31.37 0.27
CA ARG A 295 24.98 31.02 0.14
C ARG A 295 25.20 29.59 -0.41
N PRO A 296 24.63 29.24 -1.58
CA PRO A 296 24.69 27.87 -2.13
C PRO A 296 26.14 27.37 -2.30
N VAL A 297 27.03 28.26 -2.73
CA VAL A 297 28.47 27.95 -2.93
C VAL A 297 29.16 27.56 -1.62
N HIS A 298 28.79 28.18 -0.49
CA HIS A 298 29.41 27.91 0.81
C HIS A 298 29.02 26.52 1.31
N ARG A 299 27.75 26.14 1.16
CA ARG A 299 27.27 24.82 1.57
C ARG A 299 27.97 23.69 0.79
N VAL A 300 28.16 23.89 -0.50
CA VAL A 300 28.89 22.95 -1.35
C VAL A 300 30.38 22.89 -0.97
N ALA A 301 30.99 24.03 -0.63
CA ALA A 301 32.37 24.07 -0.14
C ALA A 301 32.55 23.31 1.20
N GLU A 302 31.61 23.48 2.13
CA GLU A 302 31.62 22.72 3.40
C GLU A 302 31.47 21.22 3.18
N MET A 303 30.55 20.80 2.31
CA MET A 303 30.43 19.40 1.92
C MET A 303 31.72 18.88 1.30
N ALA A 304 32.41 19.66 0.46
CA ALA A 304 33.66 19.25 -0.17
C ALA A 304 34.77 18.96 0.85
N PHE A 305 34.91 19.78 1.89
CA PHE A 305 35.85 19.52 2.99
C PHE A 305 35.44 18.28 3.78
N ASP A 306 34.17 18.16 4.15
CA ASP A 306 33.68 17.01 4.91
C ASP A 306 33.81 15.70 4.13
N MET A 307 33.69 15.72 2.80
CA MET A 307 33.94 14.56 1.93
C MET A 307 35.39 14.08 2.00
N LEU A 308 36.36 15.02 1.99
CA LEU A 308 37.77 14.68 2.14
C LEU A 308 38.07 14.10 3.53
N ASP A 309 37.49 14.66 4.59
CA ASP A 309 37.68 14.17 5.96
C ASP A 309 37.04 12.79 6.16
N ALA A 310 35.83 12.58 5.62
CA ALA A 310 35.14 11.29 5.66
C ALA A 310 35.92 10.18 4.92
N LEU A 311 36.50 10.50 3.76
CA LEU A 311 37.31 9.53 3.02
C LEU A 311 38.65 9.23 3.68
N ARG A 312 39.26 10.18 4.39
CA ARG A 312 40.45 9.89 5.22
C ARG A 312 40.11 8.87 6.30
N ALA A 313 39.03 9.09 7.04
CA ALA A 313 38.56 8.14 8.06
C ALA A 313 38.25 6.76 7.46
N LEU A 314 37.60 6.72 6.29
CA LEU A 314 37.31 5.46 5.60
C LEU A 314 38.58 4.76 5.09
N SER A 315 39.57 5.52 4.63
CA SER A 315 40.88 4.99 4.20
C SER A 315 41.61 4.33 5.37
N ASP A 316 41.60 4.96 6.54
CA ASP A 316 42.20 4.43 7.76
C ASP A 316 41.51 3.13 8.22
N GLU A 317 40.18 3.06 8.08
CA GLU A 317 39.41 1.86 8.44
C GLU A 317 39.68 0.68 7.49
N ILE A 318 39.74 0.94 6.18
CA ILE A 318 39.94 -0.10 5.17
C ILE A 318 41.43 -0.48 5.04
N GLY A 319 42.35 0.38 5.49
CA GLY A 319 43.79 0.20 5.33
C GLY A 319 44.28 0.43 3.90
N GLU A 320 43.52 1.14 3.08
CA GLU A 320 43.84 1.47 1.70
C GLU A 320 43.51 2.95 1.44
N ALA A 321 44.42 3.66 0.77
CA ALA A 321 44.21 5.07 0.45
C ALA A 321 43.09 5.25 -0.58
N ILE A 322 42.08 6.05 -0.22
CA ILE A 322 40.95 6.42 -1.08
C ILE A 322 40.97 7.94 -1.24
N ASP A 323 41.35 8.40 -2.41
CA ASP A 323 41.32 9.82 -2.76
C ASP A 323 40.22 10.10 -3.78
N ILE A 324 39.73 11.34 -3.74
CA ILE A 324 38.83 11.90 -4.75
C ILE A 324 39.42 13.17 -5.35
N ARG A 325 39.04 13.47 -6.60
CA ARG A 325 39.16 14.82 -7.17
C ARG A 325 37.83 15.52 -6.99
N ILE A 326 37.84 16.78 -6.55
CA ILE A 326 36.62 17.57 -6.39
C ILE A 326 36.68 18.80 -7.29
N GLY A 327 35.62 19.04 -8.04
CA GLY A 327 35.43 20.22 -8.87
C GLY A 327 34.16 20.97 -8.50
N LEU A 328 34.27 22.30 -8.35
CA LEU A 328 33.15 23.16 -7.94
C LEU A 328 33.04 24.40 -8.83
N HIS A 329 31.82 24.68 -9.28
CA HIS A 329 31.48 25.91 -9.98
C HIS A 329 30.08 26.39 -9.60
N ALA A 330 29.81 27.68 -9.82
CA ALA A 330 28.56 28.32 -9.49
C ALA A 330 28.08 29.16 -10.68
N GLY A 331 26.77 29.11 -10.93
CA GLY A 331 26.15 29.74 -12.09
C GLY A 331 24.70 29.29 -12.32
N PRO A 332 24.09 29.73 -13.43
CA PRO A 332 22.72 29.37 -13.76
C PRO A 332 22.61 27.93 -14.29
N VAL A 333 21.49 27.27 -14.03
CA VAL A 333 21.17 25.93 -14.53
C VAL A 333 19.70 25.82 -14.91
N VAL A 334 19.40 24.82 -15.73
CA VAL A 334 18.03 24.35 -15.97
C VAL A 334 17.90 22.99 -15.30
N ALA A 335 16.91 22.83 -14.44
CA ALA A 335 16.60 21.54 -13.82
C ALA A 335 15.23 21.05 -14.22
N GLY A 336 15.03 19.74 -14.28
CA GLY A 336 13.79 19.20 -14.79
C GLY A 336 13.74 17.68 -14.80
N VAL A 337 12.60 17.14 -15.22
CA VAL A 337 12.38 15.69 -15.28
C VAL A 337 12.38 15.23 -16.74
N ILE A 338 13.19 14.22 -17.04
CA ILE A 338 13.22 13.58 -18.36
C ILE A 338 12.81 12.10 -18.26
N GLY A 339 12.14 11.63 -19.32
CA GLY A 339 11.82 10.22 -19.53
C GLY A 339 10.31 9.96 -19.52
N HIS A 340 9.89 8.85 -20.13
CA HIS A 340 8.49 8.38 -20.06
C HIS A 340 8.32 7.13 -19.20
N GLN A 341 9.37 6.32 -19.04
CA GLN A 341 9.33 5.06 -18.27
C GLN A 341 10.33 5.05 -17.11
N LYS A 342 11.50 5.66 -17.29
CA LYS A 342 12.50 5.87 -16.26
C LYS A 342 12.65 7.36 -16.07
N LEU A 343 11.75 7.92 -15.28
CA LEU A 343 11.78 9.34 -14.94
C LEU A 343 13.00 9.58 -14.05
N PHE A 344 13.78 10.61 -14.36
CA PHE A 344 14.86 11.07 -13.50
C PHE A 344 14.87 12.60 -13.50
N TYR A 345 15.06 13.17 -12.32
CA TYR A 345 15.30 14.60 -12.15
C TYR A 345 16.79 14.88 -12.38
N ASP A 346 17.10 15.88 -13.19
CA ASP A 346 18.49 16.17 -13.58
C ASP A 346 18.66 17.66 -13.88
N VAL A 347 19.92 18.06 -14.02
CA VAL A 347 20.34 19.45 -14.15
C VAL A 347 21.23 19.59 -15.39
N TRP A 348 20.98 20.63 -16.17
CA TRP A 348 21.69 20.96 -17.41
C TRP A 348 22.15 22.41 -17.41
N GLY A 349 23.19 22.68 -18.20
CA GLY A 349 23.72 24.02 -18.41
C GLY A 349 25.24 24.02 -18.47
N ASP A 350 25.81 25.16 -18.88
CA ASP A 350 27.25 25.34 -18.91
C ASP A 350 27.88 25.22 -17.51
N THR A 351 27.13 25.61 -16.47
CA THR A 351 27.56 25.48 -15.07
C THR A 351 27.91 24.03 -14.70
N VAL A 352 27.08 23.07 -15.13
CA VAL A 352 27.31 21.64 -14.87
C VAL A 352 28.55 21.15 -15.61
N ASN A 353 28.70 21.53 -16.88
CA ASN A 353 29.86 21.16 -17.68
C ASN A 353 31.15 21.73 -17.09
N THR A 354 31.15 23.00 -16.69
CA THR A 354 32.31 23.66 -16.10
C THR A 354 32.70 23.03 -14.76
N ALA A 355 31.74 22.71 -13.89
CA ALA A 355 32.00 21.98 -12.64
C ALA A 355 32.63 20.59 -12.89
N SER A 356 32.09 19.83 -13.85
CA SER A 356 32.65 18.54 -14.26
C SER A 356 34.09 18.69 -14.79
N ARG A 357 34.40 19.77 -15.52
CA ARG A 357 35.77 20.05 -15.98
C ARG A 357 36.72 20.43 -14.86
N MET A 358 36.24 21.07 -13.79
CA MET A 358 37.04 21.31 -12.58
C MET A 358 37.39 20.00 -11.87
N GLU A 359 36.48 19.02 -11.85
CA GLU A 359 36.81 17.70 -11.29
C GLU A 359 37.83 17.00 -12.18
N SER A 360 37.55 16.91 -13.48
CA SER A 360 38.33 16.08 -14.40
C SER A 360 39.78 16.55 -14.55
N HIS A 361 40.03 17.85 -14.37
CA HIS A 361 41.37 18.42 -14.35
C HIS A 361 41.93 18.53 -12.92
N GLY A 362 41.18 18.15 -11.89
CA GLY A 362 41.56 18.24 -10.48
C GLY A 362 42.75 17.38 -10.11
N GLN A 363 43.22 17.55 -8.87
CA GLN A 363 44.27 16.72 -8.28
C GLN A 363 43.68 15.90 -7.13
N PRO A 364 44.19 14.68 -6.88
CA PRO A 364 43.78 13.86 -5.75
C PRO A 364 43.84 14.63 -4.42
N GLY A 365 42.77 14.58 -3.63
CA GLY A 365 42.70 15.22 -2.32
C GLY A 365 42.68 16.75 -2.36
N ARG A 366 42.31 17.35 -3.50
CA ARG A 366 42.21 18.81 -3.68
C ARG A 366 40.83 19.19 -4.23
N ILE A 367 40.40 20.40 -3.86
CA ILE A 367 39.14 20.99 -4.33
C ILE A 367 39.49 22.07 -5.35
N GLN A 368 39.17 21.84 -6.63
CA GLN A 368 39.37 22.81 -7.70
C GLN A 368 38.14 23.69 -7.89
N VAL A 369 38.36 25.00 -7.93
CA VAL A 369 37.30 25.99 -8.13
C VAL A 369 37.60 26.94 -9.28
N THR A 370 36.53 27.48 -9.85
CA THR A 370 36.55 28.58 -10.83
C THR A 370 36.60 29.96 -10.17
N ALA A 371 36.78 31.02 -10.97
CA ALA A 371 36.73 32.40 -10.50
C ALA A 371 35.38 32.76 -9.87
N ALA A 372 34.27 32.33 -10.46
CA ALA A 372 32.92 32.61 -9.96
C ALA A 372 32.70 32.01 -8.57
N ALA A 373 33.14 30.76 -8.36
CA ALA A 373 33.06 30.12 -7.05
C ALA A 373 33.99 30.78 -6.03
N ARG A 374 35.22 31.12 -6.42
CA ARG A 374 36.16 31.86 -5.56
C ARG A 374 35.57 33.20 -5.14
N GLU A 375 35.01 33.97 -6.06
CA GLU A 375 34.43 35.29 -5.76
C GLU A 375 33.31 35.18 -4.71
N ALA A 376 32.50 34.13 -4.77
CA ALA A 376 31.45 33.87 -3.79
C ALA A 376 31.98 33.42 -2.41
N LEU A 377 33.22 32.91 -2.33
CA LEU A 377 33.81 32.33 -1.13
C LEU A 377 34.97 33.16 -0.54
N LYS A 378 35.41 34.21 -1.24
CA LYS A 378 36.67 34.92 -0.97
C LYS A 378 36.80 35.49 0.45
N ASP A 379 35.69 35.75 1.12
CA ASP A 379 35.67 36.36 2.45
C ASP A 379 35.82 35.33 3.58
N ALA A 380 35.52 34.05 3.30
CA ALA A 380 35.43 33.00 4.31
C ALA A 380 36.40 31.82 4.10
N TYR A 381 37.16 31.80 3.01
CA TYR A 381 38.02 30.68 2.64
C TYR A 381 39.35 31.11 2.02
N ASP A 382 40.36 30.26 2.19
CA ASP A 382 41.69 30.46 1.61
C ASP A 382 41.84 29.73 0.28
N PHE A 383 42.60 30.35 -0.64
CA PHE A 383 42.80 29.86 -2.00
C PHE A 383 44.27 29.90 -2.42
N GLU A 384 44.69 28.87 -3.14
CA GLU A 384 45.98 28.84 -3.83
C GLU A 384 45.77 28.98 -5.35
N PRO A 385 46.46 29.91 -6.04
CA PRO A 385 46.40 29.99 -7.50
C PRO A 385 46.93 28.71 -8.14
N ARG A 386 46.12 28.09 -8.99
CA ARG A 386 46.56 26.98 -9.85
C ARG A 386 47.06 27.48 -11.20
N GLY A 387 46.46 28.57 -11.70
CA GLY A 387 46.72 29.17 -13.01
C GLY A 387 45.74 28.71 -14.08
N ALA A 388 45.99 29.14 -15.32
CA ALA A 388 45.17 28.83 -16.48
C ALA A 388 45.23 27.35 -16.86
N VAL A 389 44.08 26.71 -16.95
CA VAL A 389 43.91 25.35 -17.49
C VAL A 389 43.18 25.43 -18.82
N GLU A 390 43.65 24.71 -19.83
CA GLU A 390 42.99 24.61 -21.13
C GLU A 390 41.83 23.61 -21.04
N ILE A 391 40.60 24.09 -21.19
CA ILE A 391 39.39 23.28 -21.03
C ILE A 391 38.68 23.15 -22.37
N LYS A 392 38.46 21.90 -22.80
CA LYS A 392 37.74 21.60 -24.04
C LYS A 392 36.35 22.23 -24.03
N GLY A 393 36.09 23.11 -25.01
CA GLY A 393 34.81 23.79 -25.20
C GLY A 393 34.67 25.14 -24.50
N ILE A 394 35.60 25.50 -23.61
CA ILE A 394 35.61 26.78 -22.87
C ILE A 394 36.84 27.62 -23.26
N GLY A 395 37.99 26.97 -23.46
CA GLY A 395 39.30 27.62 -23.67
C GLY A 395 40.11 27.70 -22.38
N ARG A 396 41.01 28.67 -22.28
CA ARG A 396 41.82 28.91 -21.07
C ARG A 396 40.97 29.51 -19.96
N LEU A 397 40.88 28.80 -18.84
CA LEU A 397 40.19 29.26 -17.64
C LEU A 397 41.17 29.35 -16.48
N GLU A 398 41.22 30.50 -15.81
CA GLU A 398 41.95 30.65 -14.54
C GLU A 398 41.26 29.85 -13.44
N THR A 399 42.05 29.14 -12.63
CA THR A 399 41.54 28.22 -11.61
C THR A 399 42.33 28.32 -10.31
N TRP A 400 41.70 27.86 -9.22
CA TRP A 400 42.25 27.91 -7.87
C TRP A 400 42.02 26.60 -7.14
N TRP A 401 42.88 26.32 -6.17
CA TRP A 401 42.64 25.33 -5.14
C TRP A 401 41.98 26.00 -3.95
N LEU A 402 40.85 25.46 -3.50
CA LEU A 402 40.26 25.79 -2.21
C LEU A 402 41.01 24.99 -1.14
N THR A 403 41.73 25.66 -0.24
CA THR A 403 42.73 25.01 0.62
C THR A 403 42.32 24.92 2.08
N ALA A 404 41.67 25.95 2.62
CA ALA A 404 41.26 25.98 4.01
C ALA A 404 39.98 26.79 4.22
N ARG A 405 39.27 26.46 5.30
CA ARG A 405 38.28 27.36 5.91
C ARG A 405 39.05 28.55 6.47
N GLY A 406 38.65 29.76 6.10
CA GLY A 406 39.22 30.98 6.64
C GLY A 406 38.93 31.12 8.12
N ALA A 407 39.52 32.13 8.77
CA ALA A 407 39.16 32.46 10.16
C ALA A 407 37.64 32.71 10.23
N PRO A 408 36.92 32.19 11.25
CA PRO A 408 35.49 32.38 11.37
C PRO A 408 35.18 33.88 11.35
N ILE A 409 34.40 34.31 10.34
CA ILE A 409 33.78 35.63 10.36
C ILE A 409 32.80 35.59 11.53
N ALA A 410 33.07 36.37 12.57
CA ALA A 410 32.14 36.55 13.69
C ALA A 410 30.76 36.91 13.11
N ASP A 411 29.77 36.12 13.52
CA ASP A 411 28.35 36.13 13.15
C ASP A 411 27.82 37.38 12.43
N ALA A 412 27.12 37.16 11.33
CA ALA A 412 26.08 38.06 10.81
C ALA A 412 24.90 37.26 10.30
#